data_AF-A0A2N3K498-F1
#
_entry.id   AF-A0A2N3K498-F1
#
_cell.length_a   1.000
_cell.length_b   1.000
_cell.length_c   1.000
_cell.angle_alpha   90.00
_cell.angle_beta   90.00
_cell.angle_gamma   90.00
#
_symmetry.space_group_name_H-M   'P 1'
#
loop_
_entity.id
_entity.type
_entity.pdbx_description
1 polymer ?
#
loop_
_entity_poly.entity_id
_entity_poly.type
_entity_poly.pdbx_seq_one_letter_code
_entity_poly.pdbx_strand_id
1 'polypeptide(L)'
;MCITMMATRQPFDLRRPPGPNGWTQMLAIDPKTGPRRVASNLKWLADHQFIDLQPQWGRPSAITLLSATGDGGVYTQPREDGRYVGMPIAFWTNGWLLQLSPTAIALLFALREALGGKSEPQYIHTAKRGRYGLSSDTWTKGRKELEAQGLLAVKREPQGDFYDFMRLRNAYQLTLARLEGPPSWS
;
A
#
# COMPACT_ATOMS: atom_id res chain seq x y z
N MET A 1 12.68 -7.89 7.46
CA MET A 1 12.73 -8.85 6.33
C MET A 1 11.36 -9.52 6.22
N CYS A 2 10.68 -9.46 5.07
CA CYS A 2 9.32 -10.01 4.90
C CYS A 2 9.36 -11.47 4.42
N ILE A 3 8.30 -12.27 4.69
CA ILE A 3 8.16 -13.69 4.24
C ILE A 3 8.43 -13.81 2.74
N THR A 4 7.93 -12.86 1.95
CA THR A 4 8.13 -12.72 0.50
C THR A 4 9.60 -12.60 0.06
N MET A 5 10.49 -12.12 0.93
CA MET A 5 11.92 -12.04 0.64
C MET A 5 12.67 -13.35 0.94
N MET A 6 12.07 -14.27 1.70
CA MET A 6 12.67 -15.57 2.00
C MET A 6 12.14 -16.66 1.06
N ALA A 7 10.85 -16.62 0.72
CA ALA A 7 10.22 -17.51 -0.24
C ALA A 7 10.47 -17.01 -1.67
N THR A 8 11.70 -17.17 -2.17
CA THR A 8 12.17 -16.49 -3.41
C THR A 8 11.95 -17.29 -4.70
N ARG A 9 11.59 -18.57 -4.62
CA ARG A 9 11.41 -19.47 -5.77
C ARG A 9 10.17 -20.32 -5.60
N GLN A 10 9.48 -20.63 -6.70
CA GLN A 10 8.41 -21.64 -6.72
C GLN A 10 8.83 -22.94 -6.02
N PRO A 11 7.99 -23.50 -5.12
CA PRO A 11 6.57 -23.18 -4.89
C PRO A 11 6.32 -22.02 -3.89
N PHE A 12 7.32 -21.16 -3.66
CA PHE A 12 7.27 -20.02 -2.73
C PHE A 12 6.95 -20.45 -1.30
N ASP A 13 7.62 -21.52 -0.85
CA ASP A 13 7.48 -22.12 0.46
C ASP A 13 8.71 -21.88 1.36
N LEU A 14 8.45 -21.81 2.67
CA LEU A 14 9.43 -21.84 3.73
C LEU A 14 9.23 -23.12 4.53
N ARG A 15 9.96 -24.18 4.15
CA ARG A 15 9.90 -25.48 4.83
C ARG A 15 10.48 -25.47 6.24
N ARG A 16 11.36 -24.50 6.52
CA ARG A 16 12.05 -24.31 7.81
C ARG A 16 12.05 -22.83 8.18
N PRO A 17 10.88 -22.24 8.46
CA PRO A 17 10.82 -20.82 8.80
C PRO A 17 11.43 -20.58 10.19
N PRO A 18 11.82 -19.32 10.49
CA PRO A 18 12.22 -18.95 11.84
C PRO A 18 11.13 -19.32 12.86
N GLY A 19 11.53 -19.72 14.06
CA GLY A 19 10.61 -19.80 15.19
C GLY A 19 10.13 -18.41 15.64
N PRO A 20 9.14 -18.31 16.53
CA PRO A 20 8.60 -17.04 17.02
C PRO A 20 9.67 -16.06 17.56
N ASN A 21 10.69 -16.56 18.25
CA ASN A 21 11.81 -15.75 18.75
C ASN A 21 12.71 -15.25 17.60
N GLY A 22 12.97 -16.09 16.59
CA GLY A 22 13.76 -15.71 15.42
C GLY A 22 13.08 -14.61 14.61
N TRP A 23 11.76 -14.71 14.41
CA TRP A 23 10.97 -13.65 13.82
C TRP A 23 11.02 -12.35 14.61
N THR A 24 10.90 -12.44 15.93
CA THR A 24 10.92 -11.28 16.83
C THR A 24 12.26 -10.52 16.71
N GLN A 25 13.37 -11.26 16.68
CA GLN A 25 14.70 -10.69 16.46
C GLN A 25 14.82 -10.05 15.06
N MET A 26 14.39 -10.75 14.00
CA MET A 26 14.45 -10.24 12.62
C MET A 26 13.59 -8.99 12.38
N LEU A 27 12.49 -8.85 13.11
CA LEU A 27 11.58 -7.70 13.02
C LEU A 27 11.89 -6.61 14.04
N ALA A 28 12.96 -6.77 14.84
CA ALA A 28 13.33 -5.87 15.93
C ALA A 28 12.15 -5.53 16.86
N ILE A 29 11.31 -6.51 17.16
CA ILE A 29 10.17 -6.37 18.08
C ILE A 29 10.66 -6.73 19.50
N ASP A 30 10.04 -6.14 20.52
CA ASP A 30 10.30 -6.48 21.93
C ASP A 30 10.25 -8.02 22.15
N PRO A 31 11.33 -8.65 22.66
CA PRO A 31 11.41 -10.09 22.85
C PRO A 31 10.38 -10.65 23.85
N LYS A 32 9.87 -9.84 24.79
CA LYS A 32 8.91 -10.31 25.80
C LYS A 32 7.52 -10.52 25.21
N THR A 33 7.07 -9.59 24.36
CA THR A 33 5.72 -9.61 23.77
C THR A 33 5.70 -10.09 22.31
N GLY A 34 6.84 -10.03 21.64
CA GLY A 34 7.01 -10.31 20.22
C GLY A 34 6.58 -11.71 19.78
N PRO A 35 6.99 -12.81 20.45
CA PRO A 35 6.65 -14.16 20.01
C PRO A 35 5.15 -14.40 19.89
N ARG A 36 4.36 -13.90 20.86
CA ARG A 36 2.89 -13.99 20.84
C ARG A 36 2.28 -13.15 19.72
N ARG A 37 2.80 -11.94 19.50
CA ARG A 37 2.35 -11.05 18.41
C ARG A 37 2.64 -11.66 17.04
N VAL A 38 3.82 -12.23 16.84
CA VAL A 38 4.20 -12.93 15.61
C VAL A 38 3.24 -14.10 15.36
N ALA A 39 3.02 -14.97 16.35
CA ALA A 39 2.12 -16.11 16.20
C ALA A 39 0.68 -15.66 15.85
N SER A 40 0.18 -14.62 16.51
CA SER A 40 -1.13 -14.03 16.21
C SER A 40 -1.22 -13.49 14.78
N ASN A 41 -0.19 -12.80 14.30
CA ASN A 41 -0.16 -12.25 12.95
C ASN A 41 -0.04 -13.33 11.88
N LEU A 42 0.78 -14.37 12.11
CA LEU A 42 0.85 -15.53 11.21
C LEU A 42 -0.50 -16.25 11.13
N LYS A 43 -1.18 -16.43 12.27
CA LYS A 43 -2.55 -16.96 12.28
C LYS A 43 -3.50 -16.06 11.48
N TRP A 44 -3.47 -14.75 11.71
CA TRP A 44 -4.33 -13.81 10.97
C TRP A 44 -4.10 -13.90 9.46
N LEU A 45 -2.84 -13.96 9.02
CA LEU A 45 -2.48 -14.11 7.61
C LEU A 45 -3.01 -15.42 7.02
N ALA A 46 -2.95 -16.51 7.77
CA ALA A 46 -3.49 -17.80 7.35
C ALA A 46 -5.03 -17.78 7.28
N ASP A 47 -5.68 -17.22 8.29
CA ASP A 47 -7.14 -17.10 8.37
C ASP A 47 -7.69 -16.22 7.22
N HIS A 48 -6.89 -15.28 6.69
CA HIS A 48 -7.25 -14.42 5.55
C HIS A 48 -6.65 -14.90 4.22
N GLN A 49 -6.21 -16.15 4.15
CA GLN A 49 -5.74 -16.82 2.92
C GLN A 49 -4.58 -16.10 2.21
N PHE A 50 -3.72 -15.42 2.95
CA PHE A 50 -2.47 -14.84 2.43
C PHE A 50 -1.29 -15.82 2.52
N ILE A 51 -1.37 -16.78 3.44
CA ILE A 51 -0.40 -17.87 3.60
C ILE A 51 -1.11 -19.18 3.93
N ASP A 52 -0.50 -20.30 3.61
CA ASP A 52 -0.87 -21.61 4.16
C ASP A 52 0.14 -21.99 5.26
N LEU A 53 -0.36 -22.49 6.39
CA LEU A 53 0.44 -22.93 7.52
C LEU A 53 0.31 -24.44 7.69
N GLN A 54 1.38 -25.18 7.36
CA GLN A 54 1.40 -26.63 7.47
C GLN A 54 2.12 -27.08 8.74
N PRO A 55 1.42 -27.66 9.74
CA PRO A 55 2.04 -28.09 10.99
C PRO A 55 3.18 -29.09 10.76
N GLN A 56 4.26 -28.94 11.53
CA GLN A 56 5.38 -29.87 11.52
C GLN A 56 5.67 -30.36 12.94
N TRP A 57 5.93 -31.65 13.09
CA TRP A 57 6.30 -32.20 14.39
C TRP A 57 7.62 -31.60 14.87
N GLY A 58 7.61 -31.00 16.07
CA GLY A 58 8.82 -30.48 16.73
C GLY A 58 9.50 -29.32 15.99
N ARG A 59 8.81 -28.70 15.03
CA ARG A 59 9.33 -27.58 14.22
C ARG A 59 8.23 -26.54 14.01
N PRO A 60 8.60 -25.27 13.73
CA PRO A 60 7.63 -24.28 13.26
C PRO A 60 6.92 -24.76 12.01
N SER A 61 5.62 -24.45 11.87
CA SER A 61 4.83 -24.79 10.68
C SER A 61 5.51 -24.30 9.41
N ALA A 62 5.52 -25.10 8.35
CA ALA A 62 5.93 -24.60 7.03
C ALA A 62 4.96 -23.51 6.59
N ILE A 63 5.50 -22.50 5.90
CA ILE A 63 4.71 -21.37 5.40
C ILE A 63 4.76 -21.40 3.88
N THR A 64 3.61 -21.49 3.21
CA THR A 64 3.51 -21.31 1.75
C THR A 64 2.83 -19.99 1.46
N LEU A 65 3.37 -19.20 0.54
CA LEU A 65 2.72 -17.96 0.11
C LEU A 65 1.51 -18.26 -0.75
N LEU A 66 0.41 -17.56 -0.48
CA LEU A 66 -0.79 -17.54 -1.32
C LEU A 66 -0.94 -16.15 -1.96
N SER A 67 -1.92 -16.02 -2.85
CA SER A 67 -2.22 -14.79 -3.57
C SER A 67 -2.36 -13.59 -2.64
N ALA A 68 -1.76 -12.46 -3.04
CA ALA A 68 -1.82 -11.21 -2.29
C ALA A 68 -3.21 -10.55 -2.29
N THR A 69 -4.16 -11.06 -3.08
CA THR A 69 -5.57 -10.63 -3.07
C THR A 69 -6.36 -11.22 -1.90
N GLY A 70 -5.83 -12.24 -1.21
CA GLY A 70 -6.52 -12.93 -0.12
C GLY A 70 -7.60 -13.92 -0.60
N ASP A 71 -7.57 -14.34 -1.85
CA ASP A 71 -8.48 -15.36 -2.42
C ASP A 71 -7.99 -16.81 -2.21
N GLY A 72 -6.81 -16.99 -1.61
CA GLY A 72 -6.18 -18.29 -1.41
C GLY A 72 -5.58 -18.92 -2.68
N GLY A 73 -5.52 -18.19 -3.79
CA GLY A 73 -4.89 -18.63 -5.03
C GLY A 73 -3.38 -18.80 -4.92
N VAL A 74 -2.77 -19.27 -6.01
CA VAL A 74 -1.31 -19.44 -6.09
C VAL A 74 -0.64 -18.07 -6.04
N TYR A 75 0.40 -17.94 -5.20
CA TYR A 75 1.21 -16.72 -5.19
C TYR A 75 1.91 -16.53 -6.54
N THR A 76 1.68 -15.38 -7.17
CA THR A 76 2.47 -14.89 -8.29
C THR A 76 3.42 -13.80 -7.81
N GLN A 77 4.66 -13.83 -8.29
CA GLN A 77 5.60 -12.78 -7.90
C GLN A 77 5.10 -11.45 -8.49
N PRO A 78 5.09 -10.34 -7.73
CA PRO A 78 4.64 -9.05 -8.24
C PRO A 78 5.36 -8.55 -9.50
N ARG A 79 6.52 -9.13 -9.85
CA ARG A 79 7.24 -8.82 -11.10
C ARG A 79 6.61 -9.47 -12.34
N GLU A 80 5.97 -10.62 -12.17
CA GLU A 80 5.43 -11.42 -13.29
C GLU A 80 4.06 -10.88 -13.73
N ASP A 81 3.23 -10.44 -12.77
CA ASP A 81 1.89 -9.86 -13.04
C ASP A 81 1.82 -8.32 -12.94
N GLY A 82 2.75 -7.68 -12.23
CA GLY A 82 2.44 -6.42 -11.53
C GLY A 82 2.96 -5.14 -12.17
N ARG A 83 2.02 -4.25 -12.46
CA ARG A 83 2.28 -2.82 -12.71
C ARG A 83 2.74 -2.17 -11.41
N TYR A 84 3.99 -1.74 -11.35
CA TYR A 84 4.50 -0.97 -10.22
C TYR A 84 4.05 0.49 -10.31
N VAL A 85 3.70 1.06 -9.15
CA VAL A 85 3.44 2.49 -9.02
C VAL A 85 4.77 3.17 -8.75
N GLY A 86 5.41 3.69 -9.80
CA GLY A 86 6.69 4.37 -9.70
C GLY A 86 6.56 5.74 -9.03
N MET A 87 7.49 6.02 -8.10
CA MET A 87 7.68 7.32 -7.45
C MET A 87 9.01 7.94 -7.86
N PRO A 88 9.07 9.26 -8.12
CA PRO A 88 10.34 9.95 -8.35
C PRO A 88 11.31 9.75 -7.18
N ILE A 89 12.59 9.57 -7.47
CA ILE A 89 13.62 9.33 -6.43
C ILE A 89 13.68 10.47 -5.40
N ALA A 90 13.37 11.70 -5.86
CA ALA A 90 13.31 12.91 -5.05
C ALA A 90 12.36 12.81 -3.85
N PHE A 91 11.30 11.99 -3.93
CA PHE A 91 10.42 11.71 -2.79
C PHE A 91 11.19 11.11 -1.60
N TRP A 92 12.16 10.25 -1.88
CA TRP A 92 12.96 9.57 -0.86
C TRP A 92 14.13 10.42 -0.39
N THR A 93 14.74 11.22 -1.27
CA THR A 93 15.98 11.93 -0.99
C THR A 93 15.77 13.35 -0.44
N ASN A 94 14.66 14.02 -0.77
CA ASN A 94 14.47 15.43 -0.44
C ASN A 94 13.67 15.69 0.84
N GLY A 95 13.47 14.66 1.69
CA GLY A 95 12.80 14.80 2.98
C GLY A 95 11.27 14.77 2.93
N TRP A 96 10.65 14.52 1.78
CA TRP A 96 9.19 14.41 1.65
C TRP A 96 8.57 13.33 2.53
N LEU A 97 9.26 12.20 2.67
CA LEU A 97 8.81 11.11 3.55
C LEU A 97 8.74 11.54 5.02
N LEU A 98 9.58 12.48 5.45
CA LEU A 98 9.60 13.00 6.81
C LEU A 98 8.54 14.10 7.02
N GLN A 99 8.29 14.91 5.99
CA GLN A 99 7.31 15.99 6.07
C GLN A 99 5.87 15.50 6.00
N LEU A 100 5.58 14.57 5.09
CA LEU A 100 4.20 14.15 4.82
C LEU A 100 3.71 13.20 5.90
N SER A 101 2.47 13.40 6.34
CA SER A 101 1.80 12.46 7.23
C SER A 101 1.63 11.09 6.55
N PRO A 102 1.53 10.00 7.32
CA PRO A 102 1.24 8.67 6.77
C PRO A 102 -0.05 8.66 5.92
N THR A 103 -1.02 9.52 6.27
CA THR A 103 -2.28 9.67 5.53
C THR A 103 -2.05 10.31 4.15
N ALA A 104 -1.27 11.39 4.08
CA ALA A 104 -0.94 12.03 2.81
C ALA A 104 -0.08 11.12 1.92
N ILE A 105 0.86 10.37 2.48
CA ILE A 105 1.66 9.39 1.74
C ILE A 105 0.77 8.29 1.15
N ALA A 106 -0.12 7.70 1.95
CA ALA A 106 -1.04 6.68 1.47
C ALA A 106 -1.95 7.21 0.35
N LEU A 107 -2.46 8.43 0.49
CA LEU A 107 -3.28 9.05 -0.54
C LEU A 107 -2.48 9.37 -1.81
N LEU A 108 -1.23 9.83 -1.70
CA LEU A 108 -0.36 10.08 -2.84
C LEU A 108 -0.14 8.82 -3.68
N PHE A 109 0.12 7.68 -3.04
CA PHE A 109 0.27 6.40 -3.74
C PHE A 109 -1.05 5.94 -4.37
N ALA A 110 -2.17 6.06 -3.66
CA ALA A 110 -3.49 5.75 -4.20
C ALA A 110 -3.81 6.60 -5.44
N LEU A 111 -3.55 7.90 -5.40
CA LEU A 111 -3.74 8.80 -6.53
C LEU A 111 -2.79 8.47 -7.68
N ARG A 112 -1.51 8.17 -7.40
CA ARG A 112 -0.53 7.84 -8.43
C ARG A 112 -0.92 6.59 -9.21
N GLU A 113 -1.39 5.57 -8.51
CA GLU A 113 -1.97 4.36 -9.13
C GLU A 113 -3.25 4.71 -9.89
N ALA A 114 -4.18 5.44 -9.24
CA ALA A 114 -5.48 5.72 -9.79
C ALA A 114 -5.43 6.46 -11.13
N LEU A 115 -4.54 7.44 -11.21
CA LEU A 115 -4.36 8.33 -12.36
C LEU A 115 -3.48 7.74 -13.46
N GLY A 116 -2.73 6.67 -13.17
CA GLY A 116 -1.90 5.98 -14.17
C GLY A 116 -0.84 6.86 -14.84
N GLY A 117 -0.40 7.93 -14.17
CA GLY A 117 0.60 8.86 -14.71
C GLY A 117 0.08 9.93 -15.67
N LYS A 118 -1.24 10.05 -15.86
CA LYS A 118 -1.83 11.14 -16.65
C LYS A 118 -1.49 12.51 -16.04
N SER A 119 -1.15 13.46 -16.90
CA SER A 119 -0.86 14.85 -16.54
C SER A 119 -2.12 15.70 -16.41
N GLU A 120 -3.21 15.30 -17.04
CA GLU A 120 -4.49 16.02 -17.00
C GLU A 120 -5.28 15.71 -15.72
N PRO A 121 -6.10 16.66 -15.21
CA PRO A 121 -7.04 16.37 -14.14
C PRO A 121 -7.94 15.19 -14.49
N GLN A 122 -8.10 14.23 -13.57
CA GLN A 122 -9.02 13.11 -13.77
C GLN A 122 -9.91 12.90 -12.55
N TYR A 123 -11.19 12.62 -12.81
CA TYR A 123 -12.10 12.12 -11.81
C TYR A 123 -11.77 10.65 -11.46
N ILE A 124 -11.78 10.33 -10.17
CA ILE A 124 -11.63 8.96 -9.70
C ILE A 124 -12.99 8.45 -9.23
N HIS A 125 -13.48 7.39 -9.89
CA HIS A 125 -14.78 6.80 -9.59
C HIS A 125 -14.84 6.29 -8.14
N THR A 126 -16.00 6.46 -7.47
CA THR A 126 -16.20 6.07 -6.07
C THR A 126 -15.84 4.60 -5.81
N ALA A 127 -16.19 3.70 -6.73
CA ALA A 127 -15.82 2.29 -6.64
C ALA A 127 -14.30 2.06 -6.66
N LYS A 128 -13.55 2.81 -7.48
CA LYS A 128 -12.08 2.73 -7.52
C LYS A 128 -11.47 3.30 -6.23
N ARG A 129 -12.01 4.42 -5.74
CA ARG A 129 -11.63 5.00 -4.46
C ARG A 129 -11.82 4.04 -3.28
N GLY A 130 -12.91 3.28 -3.27
CA GLY A 130 -13.20 2.29 -2.23
C GLY A 130 -12.17 1.17 -2.12
N ARG A 131 -11.46 0.84 -3.22
CA ARG A 131 -10.44 -0.22 -3.24
C ARG A 131 -9.21 0.09 -2.38
N TYR A 132 -8.95 1.36 -2.06
CA TYR A 132 -7.80 1.74 -1.24
C TYR A 132 -8.06 1.64 0.27
N GLY A 133 -9.30 1.36 0.70
CA GLY A 133 -9.65 1.23 2.12
C GLY A 133 -9.52 2.54 2.94
N LEU A 134 -9.36 3.69 2.28
CA LEU A 134 -9.25 4.98 2.95
C LEU A 134 -10.65 5.55 3.25
N SER A 135 -10.88 5.93 4.51
CA SER A 135 -12.12 6.59 4.91
C SER A 135 -12.30 7.94 4.19
N SER A 136 -13.53 8.46 4.18
CA SER A 136 -13.82 9.77 3.58
C SER A 136 -13.04 10.91 4.26
N ASP A 137 -12.91 10.85 5.58
CA ASP A 137 -12.14 11.82 6.37
C ASP A 137 -10.64 11.71 6.11
N THR A 138 -10.10 10.48 6.12
CA THR A 138 -8.68 10.19 5.78
C THR A 138 -8.32 10.76 4.40
N TRP A 139 -9.17 10.52 3.41
CA TRP A 139 -8.99 11.07 2.07
C TRP A 139 -9.03 12.60 2.05
N THR A 140 -9.95 13.20 2.80
CA THR A 140 -10.09 14.66 2.84
C THR A 140 -8.89 15.33 3.50
N LYS A 141 -8.39 14.76 4.61
CA LYS A 141 -7.19 15.23 5.31
C LYS A 141 -5.95 15.11 4.43
N GLY A 142 -5.70 13.93 3.87
CA GLY A 142 -4.58 13.72 2.95
C GLY A 142 -4.65 14.66 1.75
N ARG A 143 -5.84 14.87 1.17
CA ARG A 143 -6.03 15.79 0.03
C ARG A 143 -5.61 17.21 0.39
N LYS A 144 -6.11 17.73 1.52
CA LYS A 144 -5.79 19.09 1.98
C LYS A 144 -4.29 19.27 2.21
N GLU A 145 -3.63 18.27 2.80
CA GLU A 145 -2.19 18.31 3.04
C GLU A 145 -1.38 18.28 1.73
N LEU A 146 -1.74 17.41 0.80
CA LEU A 146 -1.10 17.35 -0.52
C LEU A 146 -1.32 18.64 -1.32
N GLU A 147 -2.51 19.26 -1.22
CA GLU A 147 -2.78 20.59 -1.79
C GLU A 147 -1.90 21.67 -1.16
N ALA A 148 -1.79 21.70 0.17
CA ALA A 148 -0.97 22.67 0.90
C ALA A 148 0.52 22.58 0.53
N GLN A 149 1.01 21.37 0.26
CA GLN A 149 2.38 21.13 -0.19
C GLN A 149 2.59 21.32 -1.71
N GLY A 150 1.54 21.64 -2.46
CA GLY A 150 1.58 21.83 -3.92
C GLY A 150 1.78 20.53 -4.71
N LEU A 151 1.58 19.37 -4.10
CA LEU A 151 1.68 18.05 -4.74
C LEU A 151 0.40 17.64 -5.47
N LEU A 152 -0.73 18.28 -5.12
CA LEU A 152 -2.04 17.97 -5.66
C LEU A 152 -2.78 19.26 -6.03
N ALA A 153 -3.34 19.29 -7.24
CA ALA A 153 -4.36 20.25 -7.62
C ALA A 153 -5.70 19.54 -7.79
N VAL A 154 -6.77 20.18 -7.30
CA VAL A 154 -8.14 19.66 -7.43
C VAL A 154 -8.99 20.70 -8.15
N LYS A 155 -9.57 20.29 -9.28
CA LYS A 155 -10.56 21.09 -10.02
C LYS A 155 -11.95 20.53 -9.78
N ARG A 156 -12.95 21.42 -9.65
CA ARG A 156 -14.36 21.03 -9.60
C ARG A 156 -14.91 21.16 -11.02
N GLU A 157 -15.09 20.03 -11.67
CA GLU A 157 -15.60 20.00 -13.04
C GLU A 157 -17.06 19.53 -13.02
N PRO A 158 -17.97 20.24 -13.72
CA PRO A 158 -19.31 19.76 -13.93
C PRO A 158 -19.26 18.54 -14.84
N GLN A 159 -19.73 17.39 -14.35
CA GLN A 159 -19.82 16.16 -15.11
C GLN A 159 -21.30 15.73 -15.19
N GLY A 160 -21.83 15.67 -16.42
CA GLY A 160 -23.20 15.29 -16.76
C GLY A 160 -23.43 15.52 -18.26
N ASP A 161 -24.34 14.76 -18.86
CA ASP A 161 -24.81 14.96 -20.24
C ASP A 161 -26.17 15.71 -20.21
N PHE A 162 -26.69 16.15 -21.36
CA PHE A 162 -27.97 16.87 -21.49
C PHE A 162 -29.15 16.16 -20.79
N TYR A 163 -29.07 14.83 -20.63
CA TYR A 163 -30.07 13.99 -19.98
C TYR A 163 -29.72 13.57 -18.54
N ASP A 164 -28.57 13.99 -17.98
CA ASP A 164 -28.14 13.63 -16.62
C ASP A 164 -27.92 14.88 -15.76
N PHE A 165 -28.18 14.78 -14.46
CA PHE A 165 -28.00 15.89 -13.55
C PHE A 165 -26.52 16.29 -13.48
N MET A 166 -26.21 17.56 -13.79
CA MET A 166 -24.86 18.11 -13.65
C MET A 166 -24.36 17.96 -12.20
N ARG A 167 -23.46 16.99 -11.97
CA ARG A 167 -22.81 16.80 -10.67
C ARG A 167 -21.41 17.38 -10.73
N LEU A 168 -21.12 18.33 -9.84
CA LEU A 168 -19.77 18.82 -9.63
C LEU A 168 -18.92 17.72 -9.00
N ARG A 169 -17.91 17.25 -9.71
CA ARG A 169 -16.98 16.22 -9.25
C ARG A 169 -15.57 16.78 -9.15
N ASN A 170 -14.80 16.22 -8.22
CA ASN A 170 -13.40 16.59 -8.04
C ASN A 170 -12.55 15.82 -9.05
N ALA A 171 -11.91 16.55 -9.97
CA ALA A 171 -10.85 16.06 -10.83
C ALA A 171 -9.50 16.32 -10.15
N TYR A 172 -8.66 15.28 -10.06
CA TYR A 172 -7.38 15.30 -9.36
C TYR A 172 -6.23 15.35 -10.36
N GLN A 173 -5.23 16.18 -10.08
CA GLN A 173 -4.02 16.31 -10.89
C GLN A 173 -2.79 16.31 -9.97
N LEU A 174 -1.86 15.36 -10.18
CA LEU A 174 -0.63 15.28 -9.40
C LEU A 174 0.48 16.12 -10.03
N THR A 175 1.13 16.95 -9.22
CA THR A 175 2.24 17.80 -9.64
C THR A 175 3.57 17.22 -9.13
N LEU A 176 3.98 16.08 -9.68
CA LEU A 176 5.17 15.36 -9.17
C LEU A 176 6.48 16.12 -9.33
N ALA A 177 6.58 17.07 -10.27
CA ALA A 177 7.74 17.95 -10.40
C ALA A 177 8.03 18.73 -9.11
N ARG A 178 7.00 18.99 -8.27
CA ARG A 178 7.17 19.62 -6.96
C ARG A 178 8.11 18.84 -6.03
N LEU A 179 8.23 17.52 -6.21
CA LEU A 179 9.09 16.66 -5.40
C LEU A 179 10.59 16.93 -5.61
N GLU A 180 10.99 17.51 -6.74
CA GLU A 180 12.39 17.81 -7.06
C GLU A 180 13.00 18.86 -6.12
N GLY A 181 12.16 19.73 -5.55
CA GLY A 181 12.56 20.66 -4.48
C GLY A 181 12.29 20.09 -3.08
N PRO A 182 12.83 20.73 -2.03
CA PRO A 182 12.50 20.37 -0.65
C PRO A 182 11.03 20.68 -0.32
N PRO A 183 10.44 19.97 0.66
CA PRO A 183 9.10 20.30 1.16
C PRO A 183 9.06 21.71 1.76
N SER A 184 7.85 22.27 1.84
CA SER A 184 7.61 23.49 2.60
C SER A 184 7.47 23.10 4.07
N TRP A 185 8.48 23.43 4.88
CA TRP A 185 8.45 23.22 6.32
C TRP A 185 7.49 24.23 6.96
N SER A 186 6.53 23.71 7.73
CA SER A 186 5.52 24.47 8.46
C SER A 186 5.71 24.27 9.96
#